data_AF-A0A0Q4K4V0-F1
#
_entry.id   AF-A0A0Q4K4V0-F1
#
_cell.length_a   1.000
_cell.length_b   1.000
_cell.length_c   1.000
_cell.angle_alpha   90.00
_cell.angle_beta   90.00
_cell.angle_gamma   90.00
#
_symmetry.space_group_name_H-M   'P 1'
#
loop_
_entity.id
_entity.type
_entity.pdbx_description
1 polymer ?
#
loop_
_entity_poly.entity_id
_entity_poly.type
_entity_poly.pdbx_seq_one_letter_code
_entity_poly.pdbx_strand_id
1 'polypeptide(L)'
;MNRTVPPVVAGIAGLAVAVAISLVPTWRIETVVSASGLPALLPIAEPPLGWTARVGLMLLAALLVAVPVWIALSLLVVRRPLTLPEEDGIAEEAPPSVRRADAHPDAPPRPPVRAARDLGMPFLDPIVEGEPELDLPRDLNTPMAMFDPEALPMVPAAPPPTVRPLFRPPVADADPVMEPEPVVEPDAVPPLSVEALAEPTPPAPGLTELIDRLDRGLQRRRGDRPAAPAPDAGNAGLASALGALRRMAGGE
;
A
#
# COMPACT_ATOMS: atom_id res chain seq x y z
N MET A 1 12.87 9.26 -11.25
CA MET A 1 12.47 10.03 -12.45
C MET A 1 11.29 10.90 -12.07
N ASN A 2 11.31 12.19 -12.40
CA ASN A 2 10.26 13.13 -11.98
C ASN A 2 8.90 12.69 -12.56
N ARG A 3 7.86 12.58 -11.73
CA ARG A 3 6.49 12.20 -12.14
C ARG A 3 5.87 13.19 -13.15
N THR A 4 6.51 14.34 -13.36
CA THR A 4 6.12 15.37 -14.32
C THR A 4 6.57 15.08 -15.75
N VAL A 5 7.50 14.15 -15.99
CA VAL A 5 8.00 13.87 -17.35
C VAL A 5 6.91 13.28 -18.27
N PRO A 6 6.10 12.28 -17.86
CA PRO A 6 5.05 11.73 -18.71
C PRO A 6 4.01 12.74 -19.24
N PRO A 7 3.38 13.58 -18.40
CA PRO A 7 2.41 14.54 -18.90
C PRO A 7 3.05 15.62 -19.80
N VAL A 8 4.30 16.03 -19.53
CA VAL A 8 5.00 17.02 -20.37
C VAL A 8 5.28 16.47 -21.76
N VAL A 9 5.85 15.26 -21.86
CA VAL A 9 6.15 14.61 -23.14
C VAL A 9 4.87 14.39 -23.96
N ALA A 10 3.80 13.93 -23.31
CA ALA A 10 2.52 13.73 -23.96
C ALA A 10 1.87 15.04 -24.43
N GLY A 11 1.97 16.11 -23.63
CA GLY A 11 1.51 17.44 -24.01
C GLY A 11 2.25 18.00 -25.23
N ILE A 12 3.58 17.85 -25.27
CA ILE A 12 4.40 18.24 -26.43
C ILE A 12 4.01 17.43 -27.67
N ALA A 13 3.81 16.12 -27.53
CA ALA A 13 3.39 15.26 -28.64
C ALA A 13 2.02 15.67 -29.19
N GLY A 14 1.03 15.92 -28.32
CA GLY A 14 -0.28 16.42 -28.73
C GLY A 14 -0.21 17.78 -29.42
N LEU A 15 0.58 18.71 -28.87
CA LEU A 15 0.78 20.03 -29.46
C LEU A 15 1.43 19.93 -30.86
N ALA A 16 2.44 19.07 -31.02
CA ALA A 16 3.09 18.84 -32.31
C ALA A 16 2.10 18.35 -33.37
N VAL A 17 1.16 17.47 -33.00
CA VAL A 17 0.10 16.99 -33.89
C VAL A 17 -0.86 18.12 -34.26
N ALA A 18 -1.28 18.95 -33.31
CA ALA A 18 -2.15 20.10 -33.60
C ALA A 18 -1.47 21.09 -34.57
N VAL A 19 -0.19 21.38 -34.36
CA VAL A 19 0.60 22.24 -35.25
C VAL A 19 0.74 21.62 -36.65
N ALA A 20 1.00 20.32 -36.73
CA ALA A 20 1.09 19.61 -38.01
C ALA A 20 -0.23 19.70 -38.79
N ILE A 21 -1.38 19.55 -38.13
CA ILE A 21 -2.71 19.69 -38.75
C ILE A 21 -2.97 21.14 -39.19
N SER A 22 -2.53 22.13 -38.40
CA SER A 22 -2.65 23.56 -38.75
C SER A 22 -1.91 23.93 -40.05
N LEU A 23 -0.81 23.23 -40.34
CA LEU A 23 -0.05 23.41 -41.57
C LEU A 23 -0.71 22.73 -42.80
N VAL A 24 -1.73 21.88 -42.60
CA VAL A 24 -2.42 21.20 -43.71
C VAL A 24 -3.38 22.17 -44.41
N PRO A 25 -3.28 22.32 -45.75
CA PRO A 25 -4.20 23.17 -46.51
C PRO A 25 -5.67 22.78 -46.35
N THR A 26 -6.56 23.77 -46.34
CA THR A 26 -8.02 23.59 -46.13
C THR A 26 -8.64 22.56 -47.06
N TRP A 27 -8.33 22.66 -48.34
CA TRP A 27 -8.86 21.77 -49.36
C TRP A 27 -8.51 20.30 -49.12
N ARG A 28 -7.37 19.99 -48.48
CA ARG A 28 -7.00 18.60 -48.13
C ARG A 28 -7.84 18.06 -46.98
N ILE A 29 -8.11 18.89 -45.97
CA ILE A 29 -8.92 18.48 -44.84
C ILE A 29 -10.36 18.23 -45.31
N GLU A 30 -10.91 19.11 -46.14
CA GLU A 30 -12.26 18.98 -46.69
C GLU A 30 -12.41 17.75 -47.60
N THR A 31 -11.41 17.45 -48.43
CA THR A 31 -11.41 16.25 -49.28
C THR A 31 -11.35 14.97 -48.46
N VAL A 32 -10.55 14.92 -47.40
CA VAL A 32 -10.50 13.76 -46.50
C VAL A 32 -11.81 13.59 -45.72
N VAL A 33 -12.39 14.68 -45.20
CA VAL A 33 -13.66 14.64 -44.45
C VAL A 33 -14.84 14.23 -45.34
N SER A 34 -14.90 14.75 -46.57
CA SER A 34 -15.92 14.34 -47.53
C SER A 34 -15.73 12.89 -47.99
N ALA A 35 -14.49 12.45 -48.21
CA ALA A 35 -14.20 11.06 -48.54
C ALA A 35 -14.52 10.06 -47.41
N SER A 36 -14.41 10.48 -46.14
CA SER A 36 -14.74 9.61 -45.00
C SER A 36 -16.25 9.44 -44.76
N GLY A 37 -17.11 10.13 -45.52
CA GLY A 37 -18.57 10.06 -45.36
C GLY A 37 -19.08 10.68 -44.05
N LEU A 38 -18.24 11.43 -43.33
CA LEU A 38 -18.57 12.09 -42.07
C LEU A 38 -19.80 13.03 -42.17
N PRO A 39 -19.98 13.80 -43.27
CA PRO A 39 -21.15 14.65 -43.44
C PRO A 39 -22.48 13.89 -43.41
N ALA A 40 -22.50 12.61 -43.81
CA ALA A 40 -23.72 11.80 -43.81
C ALA A 40 -24.19 11.44 -42.39
N LEU A 41 -23.28 11.41 -41.41
CA LEU A 41 -23.57 11.10 -40.02
C LEU A 41 -23.74 12.36 -39.16
N LEU A 42 -22.99 13.41 -39.50
CA LEU A 42 -22.99 14.68 -38.78
C LEU A 42 -23.21 15.82 -39.79
N PRO A 43 -24.45 16.32 -39.94
CA PRO A 43 -24.75 17.44 -40.86
C PRO A 43 -23.92 18.69 -40.55
N ILE A 44 -23.51 18.85 -39.29
CA ILE A 44 -22.61 19.93 -38.84
C ILE A 44 -21.19 19.84 -39.44
N ALA A 45 -20.85 18.74 -40.13
CA ALA A 45 -19.58 18.51 -40.81
C ALA A 45 -19.65 18.77 -42.33
N GLU A 46 -20.75 19.32 -42.86
CA GLU A 46 -20.83 19.72 -44.27
C GLU A 46 -19.81 20.84 -44.60
N PRO A 47 -19.08 20.74 -45.72
CA PRO A 47 -18.20 21.81 -46.19
C PRO A 47 -19.00 23.10 -46.50
N PRO A 48 -18.44 24.30 -46.24
CA PRO A 48 -17.07 24.57 -45.81
C PRO A 48 -16.84 24.38 -44.30
N LEU A 49 -15.73 23.74 -43.91
CA LEU A 49 -15.39 23.60 -42.48
C LEU A 49 -15.00 24.97 -41.91
N GLY A 50 -15.91 25.56 -41.13
CA GLY A 50 -15.65 26.80 -40.40
C GLY A 50 -14.43 26.71 -39.47
N TRP A 51 -13.88 27.85 -39.07
CA TRP A 51 -12.71 27.92 -38.18
C TRP A 51 -12.88 27.10 -36.88
N THR A 52 -14.09 27.09 -36.32
CA THR A 52 -14.43 26.32 -35.11
C THR A 52 -14.29 24.82 -35.31
N ALA A 53 -14.75 24.29 -36.46
CA ALA A 53 -14.62 22.88 -36.79
C ALA A 53 -13.15 22.46 -36.93
N ARG A 54 -12.30 23.36 -37.44
CA ARG A 54 -10.85 23.12 -37.57
C ARG A 54 -10.15 23.07 -36.22
N VAL A 55 -10.43 24.03 -35.35
CA VAL A 55 -9.91 24.03 -33.97
C VAL A 55 -10.38 22.78 -33.23
N GLY A 56 -11.65 22.40 -33.40
CA GLY A 56 -12.20 21.17 -32.82
C GLY A 56 -11.47 19.91 -33.31
N LEU A 57 -11.22 19.81 -34.62
CA LEU A 57 -10.48 18.68 -35.21
C LEU A 57 -9.03 18.62 -34.72
N MET A 58 -8.35 19.78 -34.64
CA MET A 58 -6.98 19.86 -34.10
C MET A 58 -6.92 19.40 -32.64
N LEU A 59 -7.86 19.86 -31.80
CA LEU A 59 -7.95 19.46 -30.39
C LEU A 59 -8.25 17.97 -30.24
N LEU A 60 -9.20 17.45 -31.01
CA LEU A 60 -9.57 16.04 -30.98
C LEU A 60 -8.39 15.14 -31.39
N ALA A 61 -7.71 15.48 -32.49
CA ALA A 61 -6.54 14.73 -32.95
C ALA A 61 -5.37 14.82 -31.96
N ALA A 62 -5.13 16.00 -31.37
CA ALA A 62 -4.10 16.18 -30.35
C ALA A 62 -4.39 15.34 -29.11
N LEU A 63 -5.63 15.31 -28.63
CA LEU A 63 -6.05 14.49 -27.48
C LEU A 63 -5.91 13.00 -27.78
N LEU A 64 -6.31 12.58 -28.97
CA LEU A 64 -6.28 11.18 -29.42
C LEU A 64 -4.85 10.61 -29.46
N VAL A 65 -3.83 11.47 -29.65
CA VAL A 65 -2.42 11.08 -29.55
C VAL A 65 -1.84 11.30 -28.15
N ALA A 66 -2.13 12.42 -27.50
CA ALA A 66 -1.55 12.77 -26.20
C ALA A 66 -1.97 11.78 -25.10
N VAL A 67 -3.25 11.40 -25.03
CA VAL A 67 -3.76 10.48 -24.01
C VAL A 67 -3.08 9.11 -24.03
N PRO A 68 -3.02 8.38 -25.17
CA PRO A 68 -2.36 7.07 -25.19
C PRO A 68 -0.85 7.18 -24.96
N VAL A 69 -0.18 8.23 -25.46
CA VAL A 69 1.25 8.46 -25.19
C VAL A 69 1.47 8.69 -23.69
N TRP A 70 0.64 9.50 -23.04
CA TRP A 70 0.70 9.72 -21.60
C TRP A 70 0.48 8.42 -20.82
N ILE A 71 -0.54 7.63 -21.18
CA ILE A 71 -0.84 6.34 -20.54
C ILE A 71 0.34 5.38 -20.73
N ALA A 72 0.84 5.22 -21.96
CA ALA A 72 1.95 4.32 -22.26
C ALA A 72 3.21 4.71 -21.48
N LEU A 73 3.56 6.00 -21.45
CA LEU A 73 4.74 6.47 -20.72
C LEU A 73 4.54 6.37 -19.20
N SER A 74 3.34 6.62 -18.70
CA SER A 74 3.02 6.46 -17.27
C SER A 74 3.08 5.00 -16.85
N LEU A 75 2.55 4.08 -17.67
CA LEU A 75 2.67 2.64 -17.43
C LEU A 75 4.13 2.20 -17.48
N LEU A 76 4.95 2.73 -18.40
CA LEU A 76 6.37 2.38 -18.47
C LEU A 76 7.16 2.90 -17.26
N VAL A 77 6.84 4.10 -16.77
CA VAL A 77 7.45 4.66 -15.55
C VAL A 77 7.03 3.88 -14.31
N VAL A 78 5.77 3.46 -14.21
CA VAL A 78 5.26 2.64 -13.09
C VAL A 78 5.78 1.21 -13.17
N ARG A 79 5.96 0.66 -14.38
CA ARG A 79 6.46 -0.69 -14.62
C ARG A 79 7.97 -0.78 -14.73
N ARG A 80 8.74 0.29 -14.47
CA ARG A 80 10.19 0.13 -14.36
C ARG A 80 10.42 -0.89 -13.24
N PRO A 81 10.92 -2.10 -13.55
CA PRO A 81 11.32 -3.00 -12.48
C PRO A 81 12.36 -2.21 -11.71
N LEU A 82 12.22 -2.22 -10.39
CA LEU A 82 13.29 -1.76 -9.50
C LEU A 82 14.58 -2.28 -10.10
N THR A 83 15.48 -1.36 -10.46
CA THR A 83 16.88 -1.71 -10.63
C THR A 83 17.20 -2.61 -9.44
N LEU A 84 17.44 -3.90 -9.69
CA LEU A 84 17.99 -4.78 -8.68
C LEU A 84 19.15 -4.00 -8.10
N PRO A 85 19.19 -3.75 -6.77
CA PRO A 85 20.35 -3.17 -6.16
C PRO A 85 21.55 -3.95 -6.70
N GLU A 86 22.45 -3.23 -7.37
CA GLU A 86 23.82 -3.69 -7.55
C GLU A 86 24.25 -4.30 -6.23
N GLU A 87 24.91 -5.46 -6.27
CA GLU A 87 25.28 -6.28 -5.12
C GLU A 87 26.09 -5.49 -4.07
N ASP A 88 25.42 -4.59 -3.34
CA ASP A 88 25.92 -3.92 -2.16
C ASP A 88 25.90 -5.01 -1.10
N GLY A 89 27.06 -5.67 -1.01
CA GLY A 89 27.28 -6.88 -0.24
C GLY A 89 26.63 -6.82 1.12
N ILE A 90 25.79 -7.82 1.40
CA ILE A 90 25.40 -8.26 2.74
C ILE A 90 25.27 -7.07 3.71
N ALA A 91 24.42 -6.10 3.39
CA ALA A 91 24.04 -5.11 4.38
C ALA A 91 23.39 -5.90 5.53
N GLU A 92 24.12 -6.00 6.64
CA GLU A 92 23.71 -6.70 7.84
C GLU A 92 22.43 -6.05 8.36
N GLU A 93 21.30 -6.61 7.94
CA GLU A 93 20.01 -6.00 8.15
C GLU A 93 19.69 -5.97 9.64
N ALA A 94 19.36 -4.78 10.14
CA ALA A 94 19.17 -4.54 11.56
C ALA A 94 18.21 -5.56 12.16
N PRO A 95 18.54 -6.15 13.33
CA PRO A 95 17.74 -7.20 13.94
C PRO A 95 16.31 -6.69 14.19
N PRO A 96 15.28 -7.50 13.90
CA PRO A 96 13.91 -7.05 14.05
C PRO A 96 13.61 -6.67 15.50
N SER A 97 12.80 -5.64 15.69
CA SER A 97 12.35 -5.18 17.00
C SER A 97 11.43 -6.21 17.64
N VAL A 98 12.00 -7.13 18.41
CA VAL A 98 11.27 -8.12 19.19
C VAL A 98 10.83 -7.51 20.52
N ARG A 99 9.60 -7.82 20.96
CA ARG A 99 9.12 -7.38 22.28
C ARG A 99 9.96 -8.07 23.35
N ARG A 100 10.21 -7.41 24.49
CA ARG A 100 11.01 -7.98 25.59
C ARG A 100 10.50 -9.35 26.08
N ALA A 101 9.20 -9.60 25.97
CA ALA A 101 8.60 -10.89 26.34
C ALA A 101 8.92 -12.03 25.36
N ASP A 102 9.16 -11.69 24.09
CA ASP A 102 9.44 -12.65 23.02
C ASP A 102 10.96 -12.81 22.78
N ALA A 103 11.78 -12.00 23.46
CA ALA A 103 13.23 -12.06 23.39
C ALA A 103 13.74 -13.18 24.31
N HIS A 104 14.08 -14.32 23.70
CA HIS A 104 14.63 -15.46 24.43
C HIS A 104 16.17 -15.38 24.48
N PRO A 105 16.83 -15.67 25.62
CA PRO A 105 18.29 -15.61 25.72
C PRO A 105 19.00 -16.54 24.73
N ASP A 106 18.39 -17.69 24.43
CA ASP A 106 18.98 -18.70 23.55
C ASP A 106 18.58 -18.57 22.07
N ALA A 107 17.61 -17.72 21.74
CA ALA A 107 17.12 -17.58 20.36
C ALA A 107 17.14 -16.09 19.95
N PRO A 108 18.25 -15.61 19.36
CA PRO A 108 18.32 -14.22 18.92
C PRO A 108 17.27 -13.94 17.84
N PRO A 109 16.78 -12.70 17.72
CA PRO A 109 15.83 -12.31 16.70
C PRO A 109 16.38 -12.60 15.29
N ARG A 110 15.75 -13.54 14.59
CA ARG A 110 16.07 -13.80 13.19
C ARG A 110 15.30 -12.83 12.29
N PRO A 111 15.91 -12.30 11.22
CA PRO A 111 15.18 -11.51 10.24
C PRO A 111 14.07 -12.35 9.59
N PRO A 112 12.99 -11.70 9.09
CA PRO A 112 11.93 -12.42 8.38
C PRO A 112 12.48 -13.12 7.15
N VAL A 113 11.96 -14.33 6.88
CA VAL A 113 12.34 -15.14 5.72
C VAL A 113 12.04 -14.38 4.43
N ARG A 114 13.05 -14.23 3.57
CA ARG A 114 12.89 -13.60 2.26
C ARG A 114 13.08 -14.59 1.14
N ALA A 115 12.18 -14.55 0.16
CA ALA A 115 12.23 -15.40 -1.04
C ALA A 115 13.61 -15.36 -1.70
N ALA A 116 14.16 -14.17 -1.94
CA ALA A 116 15.44 -14.02 -2.63
C ALA A 116 16.68 -14.49 -1.82
N ARG A 117 16.60 -14.53 -0.48
CA ARG A 117 17.74 -14.86 0.39
C ARG A 117 17.73 -16.30 0.87
N ASP A 118 16.57 -16.76 1.33
CA ASP A 118 16.46 -18.00 2.12
C ASP A 118 15.85 -19.16 1.33
N LEU A 119 15.11 -18.85 0.25
CA LEU A 119 14.43 -19.85 -0.59
C LEU A 119 15.17 -20.10 -1.93
N GLY A 120 16.34 -19.48 -2.13
CA GLY A 120 17.05 -19.47 -3.42
C GLY A 120 16.35 -18.58 -4.46
N MET A 121 16.82 -18.62 -5.72
CA MET A 121 16.26 -17.85 -6.84
C MET A 121 15.29 -18.66 -7.75
N PRO A 122 14.45 -19.60 -7.28
CA PRO A 122 13.68 -20.48 -8.18
C PRO A 122 12.55 -19.75 -8.94
N PHE A 123 12.34 -18.46 -8.68
CA PHE A 123 11.27 -17.66 -9.31
C PHE A 123 11.79 -16.66 -10.36
N LEU A 124 13.12 -16.54 -10.51
CA LEU A 124 13.75 -15.60 -11.45
C LEU A 124 14.51 -16.28 -12.57
N ASP A 125 14.75 -17.59 -12.46
CA ASP A 125 15.18 -18.36 -13.62
C ASP A 125 14.07 -18.22 -14.68
N PRO A 126 14.41 -17.77 -15.92
CA PRO A 126 13.45 -17.87 -17.01
C PRO A 126 13.03 -19.33 -17.03
N ILE A 127 11.71 -19.57 -17.04
CA ILE A 127 11.14 -20.92 -17.19
C ILE A 127 11.88 -21.55 -18.36
N VAL A 128 12.88 -22.37 -18.06
CA VAL A 128 13.54 -23.20 -19.06
C VAL A 128 12.37 -24.03 -19.58
N GLU A 129 12.14 -23.95 -20.89
CA GLU A 129 11.08 -24.70 -21.56
C GLU A 129 11.03 -26.09 -20.94
N GLY A 130 9.86 -26.38 -20.35
CA GLY A 130 9.73 -27.25 -19.20
C GLY A 130 10.48 -28.56 -19.34
N GLU A 131 11.00 -29.04 -18.20
CA GLU A 131 11.14 -30.48 -18.07
C GLU A 131 9.82 -31.11 -18.54
N PRO A 132 9.87 -32.13 -19.41
CA PRO A 132 8.66 -32.71 -19.97
C PRO A 132 7.74 -33.07 -18.80
N GLU A 133 6.51 -32.56 -18.87
CA GLU A 133 5.47 -32.88 -17.90
C GLU A 133 5.45 -34.40 -17.75
N LEU A 134 5.95 -34.89 -16.61
CA LEU A 134 5.99 -36.31 -16.36
C LEU A 134 4.54 -36.76 -16.30
N ASP A 135 4.16 -37.66 -17.20
CA ASP A 135 2.85 -38.29 -17.16
C ASP A 135 2.60 -38.77 -15.74
N LEU A 136 1.56 -38.21 -15.11
CA LEU A 136 1.18 -38.58 -13.75
C LEU A 136 1.10 -40.12 -13.71
N PRO A 137 1.78 -40.78 -12.76
CA PRO A 137 1.70 -42.22 -12.64
C PRO A 137 0.22 -42.61 -12.60
N ARG A 138 -0.16 -43.62 -13.38
CA ARG A 138 -1.57 -44.09 -13.51
C ARG A 138 -2.21 -44.39 -12.15
N ASP A 139 -1.37 -44.63 -11.15
CA ASP A 139 -1.72 -44.90 -9.76
C ASP A 139 -2.26 -43.69 -8.97
N LEU A 140 -2.12 -42.46 -9.48
CA LEU A 140 -2.76 -41.27 -8.89
C LEU A 140 -4.29 -41.28 -9.02
N ASN A 141 -4.84 -42.09 -9.93
CA ASN A 141 -6.28 -42.33 -10.04
C ASN A 141 -6.76 -43.47 -9.15
N THR A 142 -5.85 -44.16 -8.45
CA THR A 142 -6.22 -45.21 -7.51
C THR A 142 -6.77 -44.55 -6.25
N PRO A 143 -8.01 -44.86 -5.84
CA PRO A 143 -8.56 -44.30 -4.61
C PRO A 143 -7.69 -44.74 -3.43
N MET A 144 -7.34 -43.80 -2.56
CA MET A 144 -6.46 -44.03 -1.40
C MET A 144 -6.96 -45.16 -0.48
N ALA A 145 -8.27 -45.42 -0.49
CA ALA A 145 -8.93 -46.55 0.18
C ALA A 145 -8.46 -47.94 -0.29
N MET A 146 -7.80 -48.06 -1.45
CA MET A 146 -7.23 -49.32 -1.93
C MET A 146 -5.91 -49.67 -1.23
N PHE A 147 -5.14 -48.67 -0.82
CA PHE A 147 -3.85 -48.86 -0.13
C PHE A 147 -4.02 -49.01 1.37
N ASP A 148 -5.00 -48.31 1.96
CA ASP A 148 -5.36 -48.42 3.36
C ASP A 148 -6.89 -48.32 3.52
N PRO A 149 -7.60 -49.46 3.57
CA PRO A 149 -9.05 -49.48 3.73
C PRO A 149 -9.50 -49.04 5.14
N GLU A 150 -8.59 -48.96 6.12
CA GLU A 150 -8.92 -48.52 7.49
C GLU A 150 -8.72 -46.99 7.68
N ALA A 151 -7.98 -46.33 6.78
CA ALA A 151 -7.72 -44.89 6.86
C ALA A 151 -8.96 -43.99 6.64
N LEU A 152 -10.00 -44.49 5.97
CA LEU A 152 -11.24 -43.76 5.73
C LEU A 152 -12.41 -44.46 6.43
N PRO A 153 -12.87 -43.97 7.60
CA PRO A 153 -14.03 -44.56 8.25
C PRO A 153 -15.25 -44.41 7.34
N MET A 154 -15.97 -45.52 7.11
CA MET A 154 -17.21 -45.54 6.30
C MET A 154 -18.30 -44.61 6.84
N VAL A 155 -18.18 -44.20 8.10
CA VAL A 155 -19.07 -43.25 8.75
C VAL A 155 -18.27 -41.97 9.00
N PRO A 156 -18.71 -40.81 8.47
CA PRO A 156 -18.10 -39.53 8.82
C PRO A 156 -18.01 -39.39 10.33
N ALA A 157 -16.84 -39.05 10.85
CA ALA A 157 -16.67 -38.79 12.27
C ALA A 157 -17.69 -37.73 12.72
N ALA A 158 -18.35 -37.98 13.84
CA ALA A 158 -19.29 -37.02 14.40
C ALA A 158 -18.58 -35.67 14.59
N PRO A 159 -19.23 -34.54 14.27
CA PRO A 159 -18.63 -33.23 14.47
C PRO A 159 -18.19 -33.10 15.94
N PRO A 160 -16.97 -32.59 16.18
CA PRO A 160 -16.48 -32.44 17.55
C PRO A 160 -17.46 -31.56 18.34
N PRO A 161 -17.70 -31.88 19.62
CA PRO A 161 -18.59 -31.08 20.45
C PRO A 161 -18.07 -29.64 20.50
N THR A 162 -19.00 -28.67 20.49
CA THR A 162 -18.66 -27.27 20.66
C THR A 162 -18.01 -27.06 22.01
N VAL A 163 -16.70 -26.80 22.01
CA VAL A 163 -15.96 -26.51 23.23
C VAL A 163 -16.44 -25.16 23.76
N ARG A 164 -16.90 -25.13 25.00
CA ARG A 164 -17.24 -23.87 25.67
C ARG A 164 -15.99 -22.98 25.69
N PRO A 165 -16.08 -21.70 25.32
CA PRO A 165 -14.97 -20.78 25.48
C PRO A 165 -14.52 -20.76 26.94
N LEU A 166 -13.23 -20.97 27.17
CA LEU A 166 -12.55 -20.81 28.46
C LEU A 166 -12.55 -19.31 28.82
N PHE A 167 -13.70 -18.81 29.24
CA PHE A 167 -13.74 -17.53 29.93
C PHE A 167 -13.11 -17.74 31.30
N ARG A 168 -11.92 -17.16 31.50
CA ARG A 168 -11.38 -16.93 32.84
C ARG A 168 -12.43 -16.09 33.58
N PRO A 169 -13.04 -16.58 34.68
CA PRO A 169 -13.95 -15.76 35.44
C PRO A 169 -13.20 -14.49 35.88
N PRO A 170 -13.80 -13.29 35.78
CA PRO A 170 -13.23 -12.13 36.43
C PRO A 170 -13.10 -12.49 37.91
N VAL A 171 -11.94 -12.19 38.49
CA VAL A 171 -11.75 -12.26 39.93
C VAL A 171 -12.76 -11.29 40.53
N ALA A 172 -13.93 -11.81 40.88
CA ALA A 172 -14.86 -11.12 41.74
C ALA A 172 -14.11 -10.93 43.05
N ASP A 173 -14.12 -9.69 43.53
CA ASP A 173 -13.49 -9.25 44.75
C ASP A 173 -13.65 -10.33 45.84
N ALA A 174 -12.52 -10.82 46.32
CA ALA A 174 -12.51 -11.77 47.41
C ALA A 174 -13.16 -11.11 48.62
N ASP A 175 -14.36 -11.59 48.98
CA ASP A 175 -14.87 -11.41 50.33
C ASP A 175 -13.79 -11.89 51.32
N PRO A 176 -13.63 -11.20 52.47
CA PRO A 176 -12.59 -11.53 53.43
C PRO A 176 -12.74 -12.98 53.90
N VAL A 177 -11.65 -13.72 53.67
CA VAL A 177 -11.45 -15.11 54.04
C VAL A 177 -11.74 -15.32 55.53
N MET A 178 -12.68 -16.22 55.78
CA MET A 178 -12.99 -16.86 57.04
C MET A 178 -11.71 -17.46 57.66
N GLU A 179 -11.50 -17.24 58.96
CA GLU A 179 -10.34 -17.69 59.74
C GLU A 179 -9.94 -19.16 59.47
N PRO A 180 -8.67 -19.45 59.13
CA PRO A 180 -8.16 -20.81 59.17
C PRO A 180 -7.73 -21.21 60.60
N GLU A 181 -8.11 -22.42 61.00
CA GLU A 181 -7.67 -23.11 62.21
C GLU A 181 -6.13 -23.19 62.33
N PRO A 182 -5.57 -23.17 63.55
CA PRO A 182 -4.13 -23.08 63.77
C PRO A 182 -3.44 -24.42 63.52
N VAL A 183 -2.60 -24.48 62.48
CA VAL A 183 -1.59 -25.52 62.32
C VAL A 183 -0.29 -25.04 63.00
N VAL A 184 0.15 -25.84 63.96
CA VAL A 184 1.40 -25.70 64.72
C VAL A 184 2.57 -26.18 63.85
N GLU A 185 3.61 -25.35 63.66
CA GLU A 185 5.01 -25.68 64.01
C GLU A 185 5.99 -24.52 63.73
N PRO A 186 7.13 -24.46 64.45
CA PRO A 186 7.94 -23.29 64.66
C PRO A 186 9.10 -23.18 63.65
N ASP A 187 9.47 -21.96 63.26
CA ASP A 187 10.83 -21.48 63.55
C ASP A 187 10.93 -19.97 63.36
N ALA A 188 11.70 -19.36 64.25
CA ALA A 188 11.82 -17.93 64.40
C ALA A 188 12.62 -17.30 63.25
N VAL A 189 11.99 -16.38 62.53
CA VAL A 189 12.69 -15.32 61.78
C VAL A 189 12.14 -13.99 62.29
N PRO A 190 12.97 -13.05 62.78
CA PRO A 190 12.48 -11.78 63.29
C PRO A 190 11.80 -10.99 62.16
N PRO A 191 10.62 -10.37 62.40
CA PRO A 191 9.98 -9.57 61.38
C PRO A 191 10.84 -8.34 61.12
N LEU A 192 11.32 -8.20 59.88
CA LEU A 192 11.71 -6.91 59.36
C LEU A 192 10.45 -6.04 59.36
N SER A 193 10.42 -5.07 60.26
CA SER A 193 9.48 -3.96 60.23
C SER A 193 9.65 -3.21 58.92
N VAL A 194 8.95 -3.64 57.88
CA VAL A 194 8.68 -2.80 56.71
C VAL A 194 7.50 -1.95 57.12
N GLU A 195 7.83 -0.81 57.71
CA GLU A 195 6.96 0.34 57.83
C GLU A 195 6.47 0.65 56.41
N ALA A 196 5.27 0.15 56.11
CA ALA A 196 4.60 0.39 54.85
C ALA A 196 4.40 1.90 54.76
N LEU A 197 5.26 2.55 53.98
CA LEU A 197 4.99 3.84 53.40
C LEU A 197 3.67 3.66 52.65
N ALA A 198 2.58 4.12 53.26
CA ALA A 198 1.33 4.34 52.57
C ALA A 198 1.61 5.41 51.52
N GLU A 199 2.04 5.01 50.34
CA GLU A 199 1.98 5.89 49.18
C GLU A 199 0.49 6.20 48.96
N PRO A 200 0.10 7.49 48.99
CA PRO A 200 -1.26 7.86 48.64
C PRO A 200 -1.47 7.46 47.18
N THR A 201 -2.34 6.48 46.95
CA THR A 201 -2.87 6.17 45.61
C THR A 201 -3.34 7.49 45.00
N PRO A 202 -2.73 7.98 43.91
CA PRO A 202 -3.17 9.22 43.31
C PRO A 202 -4.62 9.02 42.84
N PRO A 203 -5.50 10.03 43.02
CA PRO A 203 -6.85 9.96 42.49
C PRO A 203 -6.78 9.68 40.99
N ALA A 204 -7.71 8.88 40.48
CA ALA A 204 -7.79 8.58 39.06
C ALA A 204 -7.73 9.90 38.27
N PRO A 205 -6.85 10.01 37.25
CA PRO A 205 -6.62 11.28 36.56
C PRO A 205 -7.94 11.77 35.98
N GLY A 206 -8.28 13.01 36.30
CA GLY A 206 -9.47 13.66 35.76
C GLY A 206 -9.38 13.77 34.23
N LEU A 207 -10.53 13.89 33.57
CA LEU A 207 -10.64 13.99 32.11
C LEU A 207 -9.72 15.08 31.52
N THR A 208 -9.57 16.21 32.21
CA THR A 208 -8.69 17.32 31.81
C THR A 208 -7.21 16.94 31.79
N GLU A 209 -6.76 16.13 32.75
CA GLU A 209 -5.37 15.68 32.82
C GLU A 209 -5.05 14.65 31.72
N LEU A 210 -6.03 13.84 31.35
CA LEU A 210 -5.94 12.94 30.19
C LEU A 210 -5.86 13.72 28.88
N ILE A 211 -6.61 14.82 28.74
CA ILE A 211 -6.56 15.69 27.57
C ILE A 211 -5.18 16.37 27.46
N ASP A 212 -4.67 16.93 28.56
CA ASP A 212 -3.34 17.58 28.58
C ASP A 212 -2.20 16.59 28.28
N ARG A 213 -2.33 15.35 28.74
CA ARG A 213 -1.37 14.28 28.44
C ARG A 213 -1.45 13.85 26.98
N LEU A 214 -2.66 13.76 26.41
CA LEU A 214 -2.87 13.45 25.00
C LEU A 214 -2.28 14.53 24.11
N ASP A 215 -2.51 15.81 24.43
CA ASP A 215 -2.04 16.93 23.61
C ASP A 215 -0.50 17.01 23.62
N ARG A 216 0.14 16.78 24.79
CA ARG A 216 1.60 16.59 24.88
C ARG A 216 2.10 15.41 24.05
N GLY A 217 1.36 14.29 24.04
CA GLY A 217 1.70 13.11 23.23
C GLY A 217 1.63 13.39 21.73
N LEU A 218 0.60 14.12 21.28
CA LEU A 218 0.43 14.53 19.88
C LEU A 218 1.49 15.53 19.43
N GLN A 219 1.88 16.46 20.31
CA GLN A 219 2.95 17.42 20.03
C GLN A 219 4.32 16.73 19.86
N ARG A 220 4.66 15.76 20.73
CA ARG A 220 5.88 14.94 20.55
C ARG A 220 5.88 14.19 19.22
N ARG A 221 4.74 13.58 18.86
CA ARG A 221 4.62 12.81 17.61
C ARG A 221 4.69 13.69 16.35
N ARG A 222 4.29 14.96 16.43
CA ARG A 222 4.48 15.92 15.33
C ARG A 222 5.94 16.35 15.19
N GLY A 223 6.68 16.46 16.30
CA GLY A 223 8.11 16.81 16.29
C GLY A 223 9.02 15.68 15.77
N ASP A 224 8.74 14.43 16.13
CA ASP A 224 9.55 13.26 15.71
C ASP A 224 9.21 12.72 14.31
N ARG A 225 8.19 13.27 13.64
CA ARG A 225 7.88 12.89 12.27
C ARG A 225 8.88 13.60 11.35
N PRO A 226 9.78 12.89 10.62
CA PRO A 226 10.64 13.53 9.65
C PRO A 226 9.77 14.30 8.67
N ALA A 227 10.12 15.58 8.46
CA ALA A 227 9.32 16.54 7.72
C ALA A 227 8.83 15.93 6.41
N ALA A 228 7.53 15.64 6.35
CA ALA A 228 6.89 15.38 5.08
C ALA A 228 7.08 16.66 4.23
N PRO A 229 7.41 16.55 2.93
CA PRO A 229 7.58 17.72 2.09
C PRO A 229 6.29 18.56 2.14
N ALA A 230 6.46 19.83 2.51
CA ALA A 230 5.36 20.75 2.76
C ALA A 230 4.40 20.80 1.55
N PRO A 231 3.07 20.79 1.76
CA PRO A 231 2.09 20.95 0.67
C PRO A 231 2.11 22.35 0.03
N ASP A 232 2.90 23.30 0.55
CA ASP A 232 2.93 24.69 0.11
C ASP A 232 3.67 24.94 -1.21
N ALA A 233 4.42 23.96 -1.73
CA ALA A 233 5.08 24.09 -3.03
C ALA A 233 4.08 24.20 -4.21
N GLY A 234 2.86 23.68 -4.05
CA GLY A 234 1.81 23.80 -5.08
C GLY A 234 1.14 25.18 -5.11
N ASN A 235 1.00 25.83 -3.96
CA ASN A 235 0.25 27.08 -3.83
C ASN A 235 1.10 28.32 -4.16
N ALA A 236 2.42 28.25 -3.97
CA ALA A 236 3.34 29.32 -4.37
C ALA A 236 3.31 29.59 -5.90
N GLY A 237 3.18 28.53 -6.70
CA GLY A 237 3.08 28.65 -8.16
C GLY A 237 1.78 29.33 -8.60
N LEU A 238 0.65 28.97 -7.99
CA LEU A 238 -0.67 29.51 -8.32
C LEU A 238 -0.81 30.98 -7.92
N ALA A 239 -0.28 31.36 -6.74
CA ALA A 239 -0.21 32.76 -6.32
C ALA A 239 0.65 33.60 -7.27
N SER A 240 1.77 33.06 -7.77
CA SER A 240 2.61 33.74 -8.76
C SER A 240 1.91 33.90 -10.12
N ALA A 241 1.17 32.88 -10.55
CA ALA A 241 0.44 32.88 -11.82
C ALA A 241 -0.72 33.88 -11.81
N LEU A 242 -1.49 33.94 -10.71
CA LEU A 242 -2.55 34.95 -10.54
C LEU A 242 -1.97 36.38 -10.44
N GLY A 243 -0.82 36.55 -9.80
CA GLY A 243 -0.12 37.83 -9.76
C GLY A 243 0.40 38.29 -11.14
N ALA A 244 0.83 37.35 -11.98
CA ALA A 244 1.23 37.63 -13.37
C ALA A 244 0.01 37.99 -14.24
N LEU A 245 -1.10 37.25 -14.10
CA LEU A 245 -2.33 37.52 -14.84
C LEU A 245 -2.93 38.89 -14.47
N ARG A 246 -2.91 39.26 -13.20
CA ARG A 246 -3.40 40.56 -12.72
C ARG A 246 -2.55 41.73 -13.22
N ARG A 247 -1.24 41.54 -13.38
CA ARG A 247 -0.36 42.54 -14.01
C ARG A 247 -0.64 42.71 -15.50
N MET A 248 -0.84 41.61 -16.24
CA MET A 248 -1.21 41.69 -17.66
C MET A 248 -2.60 42.31 -17.89
N ALA A 249 -3.55 42.09 -16.98
CA ALA A 249 -4.89 42.69 -17.07
C ALA A 249 -4.94 44.15 -16.59
N GLY A 250 -3.92 44.61 -15.85
CA GLY A 250 -3.87 45.93 -15.21
C GLY A 250 -3.21 47.04 -16.03
N GLY A 251 -2.53 46.71 -17.13
CA GLY A 251 -2.03 47.69 -18.11
C GLY A 251 -1.08 48.75 -17.54
N GLU A 252 0.13 48.33 -17.19
CA GLU A 252 1.35 49.16 -17.28
C GLU A 252 2.34 48.47 -18.22
#